data_AF-A0A6P6G635-F1
#
_entry.id   AF-A0A6P6G635-F1
#
_cell.length_a   1.000
_cell.length_b   1.000
_cell.length_c   1.000
_cell.angle_alpha   90.00
_cell.angle_beta   90.00
_cell.angle_gamma   90.00
#
_symmetry.space_group_name_H-M   'P 1'
#
loop_
_entity.id
_entity.type
_entity.pdbx_description
1 polymer ?
#
loop_
_entity_poly.entity_id
_entity_poly.type
_entity_poly.pdbx_seq_one_letter_code
_entity_poly.pdbx_strand_id
1 'polypeptide(L)'
;MLTDCDEMLHLLSSQTAKSMTQLRQLEIRSCKRMEEIISDAGVDHLKDSEIVFTLLDHLVLGDLPRLTSFYSGNYTMRFPNLKSLNVYRCLEMQNFSKHGITSTPILKNVFIGEESDLESELESETETESSSNWMVDINSIIAKHRTSHHHRSALQELSTEKGYGK
;
A
#
# COMPACT_ATOMS: atom_id res chain seq x y z
N MET A 1 -16.28 0.58 -0.75
CA MET A 1 -15.75 0.66 0.61
C MET A 1 -16.10 -0.60 1.36
N LEU A 2 -15.11 -1.24 1.98
CA LEU A 2 -15.24 -2.37 2.89
C LEU A 2 -14.61 -1.97 4.21
N THR A 3 -15.34 -2.15 5.32
CA THR A 3 -14.90 -1.80 6.67
C THR A 3 -15.12 -2.98 7.61
N ASP A 4 -14.33 -3.08 8.68
CA ASP A 4 -14.54 -4.01 9.79
C ASP A 4 -14.65 -5.49 9.39
N CYS A 5 -13.86 -5.92 8.39
CA CYS A 5 -13.85 -7.29 7.90
C CYS A 5 -12.86 -8.16 8.70
N ASP A 6 -12.96 -8.13 10.03
CA ASP A 6 -11.96 -8.73 10.93
C ASP A 6 -11.82 -10.25 10.79
N GLU A 7 -12.79 -10.97 10.22
CA GLU A 7 -12.69 -12.41 9.99
C GLU A 7 -12.04 -12.79 8.65
N MET A 8 -11.84 -11.82 7.75
CA MET A 8 -11.30 -12.06 6.41
C MET A 8 -9.78 -11.95 6.39
N LEU A 9 -9.11 -13.03 5.99
CA LEU A 9 -7.66 -13.01 5.74
C LEU A 9 -7.31 -12.42 4.37
N HIS A 10 -8.23 -12.53 3.41
CA HIS A 10 -8.11 -11.98 2.05
C HIS A 10 -9.47 -11.56 1.51
N LEU A 11 -9.47 -10.58 0.60
CA LEU A 11 -10.70 -10.07 -0.01
C LEU A 11 -11.09 -10.84 -1.28
N LEU A 12 -10.12 -11.03 -2.17
CA LEU A 12 -10.34 -11.60 -3.50
C LEU A 12 -9.46 -12.82 -3.69
N SER A 13 -9.91 -13.76 -4.52
CA SER A 13 -8.99 -14.72 -5.14
C SER A 13 -8.31 -14.09 -6.35
N SER A 14 -7.13 -14.56 -6.74
CA SER A 14 -6.44 -14.11 -7.96
C SER A 14 -7.29 -14.30 -9.21
N GLN A 15 -8.11 -15.37 -9.27
CA GLN A 15 -9.05 -15.61 -10.35
C GLN A 15 -10.19 -14.57 -10.38
N THR A 16 -10.72 -14.20 -9.23
CA THR A 16 -11.74 -13.14 -9.12
C THR A 16 -11.14 -11.79 -9.49
N ALA A 17 -9.92 -11.47 -9.03
CA ALA A 17 -9.25 -10.22 -9.33
C ALA A 17 -9.07 -10.00 -10.84
N LYS A 18 -8.77 -11.06 -11.60
CA LYS A 18 -8.66 -11.00 -13.08
C LYS A 18 -9.94 -10.53 -13.78
N SER A 19 -11.12 -10.78 -13.21
CA SER A 19 -12.39 -10.36 -13.81
C SER A 19 -12.83 -8.95 -13.36
N MET A 20 -12.19 -8.34 -12.36
CA MET A 20 -12.54 -7.02 -11.81
C MET A 20 -12.00 -5.84 -12.64
N THR A 21 -12.07 -5.92 -13.96
CA THR A 21 -11.53 -4.90 -14.89
C THR A 21 -12.29 -3.57 -14.83
N GLN A 22 -13.54 -3.59 -14.37
CA GLN A 22 -14.43 -2.43 -14.30
C GLN A 22 -14.40 -1.72 -12.93
N LEU A 23 -13.65 -2.25 -11.96
CA LEU A 23 -13.54 -1.65 -10.63
C LEU A 23 -12.86 -0.28 -10.74
N ARG A 24 -13.52 0.78 -10.24
CA ARG A 24 -12.99 2.15 -10.27
C ARG A 24 -12.32 2.56 -8.97
N GLN A 25 -12.94 2.22 -7.84
CA GLN A 25 -12.43 2.56 -6.53
C GLN A 25 -12.44 1.32 -5.64
N LEU A 26 -11.32 1.08 -4.95
CA LEU A 26 -11.20 0.05 -3.94
C LEU A 26 -10.72 0.68 -2.65
N GLU A 27 -11.47 0.45 -1.59
CA GLU A 27 -11.22 1.06 -0.29
C GLU A 27 -11.54 0.04 0.79
N ILE A 28 -10.51 -0.30 1.56
CA ILE A 28 -10.54 -1.33 2.60
C ILE A 28 -10.00 -0.68 3.86
N ARG A 29 -10.81 -0.69 4.91
CA ARG A 29 -10.46 -0.08 6.19
C ARG A 29 -10.76 -0.98 7.38
N SER A 30 -9.92 -0.87 8.40
CA SER A 30 -10.20 -1.42 9.74
C SER A 30 -10.42 -2.93 9.76
N CYS A 31 -9.75 -3.67 8.87
CA CYS A 31 -9.79 -5.14 8.82
C CYS A 31 -8.53 -5.72 9.47
N LYS A 32 -8.59 -5.98 10.77
CA LYS A 32 -7.42 -6.24 11.63
C LYS A 32 -6.72 -7.56 11.37
N ARG A 33 -7.41 -8.55 10.80
CA ARG A 33 -6.83 -9.88 10.49
C ARG A 33 -6.53 -10.07 9.00
N MET A 34 -6.77 -9.08 8.16
CA MET A 34 -6.48 -9.18 6.74
C MET A 34 -4.96 -9.24 6.52
N GLU A 35 -4.49 -10.30 5.88
CA GLU A 35 -3.06 -10.57 5.64
C GLU A 35 -2.67 -10.20 4.21
N GLU A 36 -3.58 -10.37 3.26
CA GLU A 36 -3.42 -9.98 1.85
C GLU A 36 -4.73 -9.42 1.29
N ILE A 37 -4.70 -8.63 0.21
CA ILE A 37 -5.94 -8.20 -0.46
C ILE A 37 -6.40 -9.27 -1.45
N ILE A 38 -5.47 -9.84 -2.20
CA ILE A 38 -5.71 -10.91 -3.16
C ILE A 38 -4.98 -12.15 -2.67
N SER A 39 -5.69 -13.27 -2.52
CA SER A 39 -5.07 -14.57 -2.29
C SER A 39 -4.70 -15.24 -3.61
N ASP A 40 -3.57 -15.96 -3.62
CA ASP A 40 -3.23 -16.81 -4.74
C ASP A 40 -4.07 -18.09 -4.70
N ALA A 41 -5.07 -18.18 -5.59
CA ALA A 41 -5.93 -19.36 -5.73
C ALA A 41 -5.69 -20.10 -7.07
N GLY A 42 -4.63 -19.75 -7.80
CA GLY A 42 -4.40 -20.22 -9.16
C GLY A 42 -3.81 -21.63 -9.24
N VAL A 43 -4.51 -22.53 -9.92
CA VAL A 43 -4.02 -23.86 -10.33
C VAL A 43 -3.08 -23.78 -11.55
N ASP A 44 -3.15 -22.65 -12.27
CA ASP A 44 -2.37 -22.38 -13.48
C ASP A 44 -1.24 -21.40 -13.19
N HIS A 45 -0.07 -21.94 -12.88
CA HIS A 45 1.21 -21.24 -12.84
C HIS A 45 1.76 -20.99 -14.25
N LEU A 46 0.90 -20.52 -15.16
CA LEU A 46 1.35 -20.09 -16.48
C LEU A 46 2.31 -18.91 -16.28
N LYS A 47 3.55 -19.09 -16.75
CA LYS A 47 4.54 -18.02 -16.82
C LYS A 47 3.90 -16.79 -17.46
N ASP A 48 4.17 -15.62 -16.90
CA ASP A 48 3.77 -14.31 -17.43
C ASP A 48 2.27 -13.97 -17.36
N SER A 49 1.52 -14.60 -16.45
CA SER A 49 0.13 -14.21 -16.16
C SER A 49 0.04 -12.84 -15.49
N GLU A 50 -0.95 -12.04 -15.88
CA GLU A 50 -1.19 -10.69 -15.35
C GLU A 50 -2.55 -10.56 -14.64
N ILE A 51 -2.64 -9.64 -13.66
CA ILE A 51 -3.89 -9.07 -13.13
C ILE A 51 -3.92 -7.59 -13.51
N VAL A 52 -4.95 -7.17 -14.25
CA VAL A 52 -5.06 -5.80 -14.75
C VAL A 52 -6.33 -5.14 -14.22
N PHE A 53 -6.15 -4.12 -13.38
CA PHE A 53 -7.23 -3.28 -12.89
C PHE A 53 -7.39 -2.07 -13.83
N THR A 54 -8.05 -2.30 -14.96
CA THR A 54 -8.09 -1.33 -16.07
C THR A 54 -8.68 0.02 -15.67
N LEU A 55 -9.77 0.05 -14.91
CA LEU A 55 -10.47 1.29 -14.56
C LEU A 55 -10.19 1.81 -13.15
N LEU A 56 -9.36 1.12 -12.37
CA LEU A 56 -9.10 1.50 -10.98
C LEU A 56 -8.32 2.79 -10.95
N ASP A 57 -8.92 3.84 -10.38
CA ASP A 57 -8.34 5.17 -10.27
C ASP A 57 -8.01 5.58 -8.83
N HIS A 58 -8.68 5.00 -7.84
CA HIS A 58 -8.37 5.22 -6.42
C HIS A 58 -8.26 3.89 -5.65
N LEU A 59 -7.17 3.72 -4.91
CA LEU A 59 -6.94 2.60 -4.02
C LEU A 59 -6.61 3.11 -2.62
N VAL A 60 -7.38 2.66 -1.62
CA VAL A 60 -7.16 2.99 -0.21
C VAL A 60 -7.09 1.73 0.62
N LEU A 61 -6.00 1.60 1.38
CA LEU A 61 -5.74 0.56 2.37
C LEU A 61 -5.44 1.22 3.70
N GLY A 62 -6.39 1.18 4.64
CA GLY A 62 -6.28 1.86 5.92
C GLY A 62 -6.51 0.91 7.08
N ASP A 63 -5.76 1.03 8.17
CA ASP A 63 -6.05 0.25 9.38
C ASP A 63 -6.06 -1.26 9.18
N LEU A 64 -5.05 -1.74 8.47
CA LEU A 64 -4.84 -3.16 8.19
C LEU A 64 -3.53 -3.60 8.85
N PRO A 65 -3.48 -3.68 10.20
CA PRO A 65 -2.23 -3.88 10.94
C PRO A 65 -1.48 -5.16 10.55
N ARG A 66 -2.20 -6.21 10.13
CA ARG A 66 -1.64 -7.51 9.72
C ARG A 66 -1.45 -7.66 8.21
N LEU A 67 -1.74 -6.62 7.42
CA LEU A 67 -1.57 -6.69 5.97
C LEU A 67 -0.10 -6.79 5.64
N THR A 68 0.31 -7.88 5.02
CA THR A 68 1.71 -8.13 4.64
C THR A 68 2.00 -7.68 3.21
N SER A 69 1.02 -7.82 2.31
CA SER A 69 1.09 -7.38 0.92
C SER A 69 -0.29 -7.17 0.29
N PHE A 70 -0.35 -6.48 -0.86
CA PHE A 70 -1.58 -6.46 -1.66
C PHE A 70 -1.83 -7.82 -2.33
N TYR A 71 -0.75 -8.44 -2.84
CA TYR A 71 -0.75 -9.76 -3.46
C TYR A 71 0.65 -10.38 -3.47
N SER A 72 0.84 -11.53 -2.81
CA SER A 72 2.14 -12.23 -2.77
C SER A 72 2.37 -13.25 -3.89
N GLY A 73 1.34 -13.53 -4.71
CA GLY A 73 1.45 -14.50 -5.81
C GLY A 73 2.34 -14.02 -6.97
N ASN A 74 2.51 -14.91 -7.96
CA ASN A 74 3.49 -14.71 -9.05
C ASN A 74 2.96 -13.92 -10.26
N TYR A 75 1.72 -13.44 -10.23
CA TYR A 75 1.18 -12.67 -11.37
C TYR A 75 1.69 -11.23 -11.32
N THR A 76 2.04 -10.68 -12.49
CA THR A 76 2.33 -9.25 -12.60
C THR A 76 1.04 -8.46 -12.43
N MET A 77 1.12 -7.26 -11.85
CA MET A 77 -0.05 -6.41 -11.65
C MET A 77 0.12 -5.08 -12.36
N ARG A 78 -0.95 -4.64 -13.03
CA ARG A 78 -0.98 -3.38 -13.76
C ARG A 78 -2.19 -2.54 -13.37
N PHE A 79 -1.94 -1.25 -13.18
CA PHE A 79 -2.94 -0.27 -12.79
C PHE A 79 -2.86 0.95 -13.72
N PRO A 80 -3.28 0.80 -14.99
CA PRO A 80 -3.05 1.80 -16.03
C PRO A 80 -3.71 3.16 -15.75
N ASN A 81 -4.77 3.19 -14.93
CA ASN A 81 -5.53 4.40 -14.64
C ASN A 81 -5.48 4.84 -13.16
N LEU A 82 -4.58 4.27 -12.35
CA LEU A 82 -4.49 4.61 -10.93
C LEU A 82 -3.93 6.03 -10.77
N LYS A 83 -4.72 6.90 -10.12
CA LYS A 83 -4.38 8.30 -9.85
C LYS A 83 -3.94 8.52 -8.42
N SER A 84 -4.55 7.79 -7.49
CA SER A 84 -4.31 7.91 -6.04
C SER A 84 -4.13 6.55 -5.38
N LEU A 85 -3.07 6.41 -4.60
CA LEU A 85 -2.81 5.28 -3.71
C LEU A 85 -2.59 5.78 -2.29
N ASN A 86 -3.44 5.38 -1.36
CA ASN A 86 -3.30 5.72 0.06
C ASN A 86 -3.15 4.43 0.87
N VAL A 87 -2.02 4.28 1.56
CA VAL A 87 -1.73 3.14 2.44
C VAL A 87 -1.40 3.69 3.82
N TYR A 88 -2.19 3.39 4.84
CA TYR A 88 -1.91 3.91 6.16
C TYR A 88 -2.25 2.95 7.28
N ARG A 89 -1.45 3.00 8.35
CA ARG A 89 -1.55 2.07 9.49
C ARG A 89 -1.59 0.58 9.06
N CYS A 90 -0.79 0.24 8.04
CA CYS A 90 -0.57 -1.12 7.53
C CYS A 90 0.80 -1.64 7.97
N LEU A 91 0.95 -1.91 9.28
CA LEU A 91 2.24 -2.00 9.95
C LEU A 91 3.13 -3.18 9.51
N GLU A 92 2.51 -4.30 9.14
CA GLU A 92 3.22 -5.50 8.69
C GLU A 92 3.52 -5.50 7.19
N MET A 93 3.11 -4.47 6.44
CA MET A 93 3.21 -4.45 4.99
C MET A 93 4.67 -4.29 4.56
N GLN A 94 5.20 -5.30 3.87
CA GLN A 94 6.61 -5.31 3.45
C GLN A 94 6.79 -4.93 1.99
N ASN A 95 5.82 -5.31 1.17
CA ASN A 95 5.79 -5.05 -0.26
C ASN A 95 4.32 -4.93 -0.69
N PHE A 96 4.09 -4.26 -1.81
CA PHE A 96 2.79 -4.28 -2.48
C PHE A 96 2.58 -5.62 -3.17
N SER A 97 3.59 -6.10 -3.90
CA SER A 97 3.62 -7.42 -4.49
C SER A 97 5.03 -7.93 -4.72
N LYS A 98 5.16 -9.21 -5.06
CA LYS A 98 6.46 -9.83 -5.37
C LYS A 98 7.23 -9.16 -6.50
N HIS A 99 6.52 -8.70 -7.54
CA HIS A 99 7.11 -8.06 -8.72
C HIS A 99 7.04 -6.52 -8.67
N GLY A 100 6.52 -5.95 -7.58
CA GLY A 100 6.16 -4.55 -7.51
C GLY A 100 5.00 -4.20 -8.44
N ILE A 101 4.75 -2.89 -8.60
CA ILE A 101 3.82 -2.42 -9.62
C ILE A 101 4.60 -2.15 -10.90
N THR A 102 4.29 -2.90 -11.95
CA THR A 102 5.03 -2.85 -13.20
C THR A 102 4.60 -1.68 -14.10
N SER A 103 3.44 -1.04 -13.83
CA SER A 103 2.95 0.09 -14.61
C SER A 103 1.82 0.88 -13.93
N THR A 104 2.09 2.14 -13.57
CA THR A 104 1.15 3.17 -13.07
C THR A 104 1.44 4.53 -13.71
N PRO A 105 1.20 4.69 -15.02
CA PRO A 105 1.71 5.83 -15.80
C PRO A 105 1.12 7.19 -15.41
N ILE A 106 0.00 7.22 -14.70
CA ILE A 106 -0.72 8.45 -14.33
C ILE A 106 -0.88 8.63 -12.82
N LEU A 107 -0.14 7.85 -12.02
CA LEU A 107 -0.17 7.95 -10.56
C LEU A 107 0.43 9.28 -10.13
N LYS A 108 -0.38 10.08 -9.42
CA LYS A 108 0.01 11.43 -8.97
C LYS A 108 0.14 11.49 -7.46
N ASN A 109 -0.82 10.88 -6.76
CA ASN A 109 -0.92 10.98 -5.32
C ASN A 109 -0.59 9.63 -4.71
N VAL A 110 0.49 9.60 -3.92
CA VAL A 110 0.87 8.40 -3.15
C VAL A 110 1.09 8.82 -1.71
N PHE A 111 0.25 8.31 -0.83
CA PHE A 111 0.38 8.50 0.61
C PHE A 111 0.70 7.16 1.25
N ILE A 112 1.80 7.10 2.01
CA ILE A 112 2.18 5.96 2.85
C ILE A 112 2.56 6.50 4.22
N GLY A 113 1.77 6.20 5.25
CA GLY A 113 1.87 6.91 6.54
C GLY A 113 1.02 6.39 7.70
N GLU A 114 0.94 7.20 8.75
CA GLU A 114 -0.08 7.08 9.80
C GLU A 114 -1.29 7.98 9.47
N GLU A 115 -2.47 7.72 10.05
CA GLU A 115 -3.67 8.54 9.79
C GLU A 115 -3.47 10.00 10.22
N SER A 116 -2.66 10.26 11.24
CA SER A 116 -2.32 11.63 11.68
C SER A 116 -1.57 12.44 10.63
N ASP A 117 -0.91 11.81 9.66
CA ASP A 117 -0.21 12.52 8.59
C ASP A 117 -1.20 13.00 7.50
N LEU A 118 -2.45 12.50 7.46
CA LEU A 118 -3.49 12.95 6.54
C LEU A 118 -4.13 14.29 6.97
N GLU A 119 -4.15 14.58 8.27
CA GLU A 119 -4.74 15.82 8.80
C GLU A 119 -3.81 17.03 8.63
N SER A 120 -2.49 16.81 8.51
CA SER A 120 -1.52 17.89 8.26
C SER A 120 -1.46 18.39 6.81
N GLU A 121 -2.01 17.65 5.84
CA GLU A 121 -1.95 18.02 4.41
C GLU A 121 -3.11 18.92 3.95
N LEU A 122 -4.12 19.17 4.80
CA LEU A 122 -5.28 20.01 4.48
C LEU A 122 -5.08 21.51 4.76
N GLU A 123 -3.96 21.92 5.38
CA GLU A 123 -3.68 23.34 5.70
C GLU A 123 -2.41 23.93 5.06
N SER A 124 -1.74 23.21 4.15
CA SER A 124 -0.68 23.81 3.34
C SER A 124 -0.88 23.54 1.85
N GLU A 125 -1.55 24.47 1.16
CA GLU A 125 -1.22 24.75 -0.23
C GLU A 125 0.21 25.32 -0.26
N THR A 126 1.20 24.45 -0.19
CA THR A 126 2.53 24.77 -0.68
C THR A 126 2.87 23.74 -1.72
N GLU A 127 2.92 24.20 -2.97
CA GLU A 127 3.56 23.53 -4.08
C GLU A 127 4.98 23.11 -3.67
N THR A 128 5.15 21.87 -3.23
CA THR A 128 6.47 21.25 -3.29
C THR A 128 6.57 20.56 -4.62
N GLU A 129 7.10 21.29 -5.59
CA GLU A 129 7.70 20.69 -6.78
C GLU A 129 8.68 19.60 -6.33
N SER A 130 8.39 18.36 -6.68
CA SER A 130 9.45 17.53 -7.25
C SER A 130 8.84 16.77 -8.41
N SER A 131 8.80 17.49 -9.54
CA SER A 131 8.84 16.87 -10.85
C SER A 131 10.07 15.96 -10.91
N SER A 132 9.86 14.70 -10.54
CA SER A 132 10.74 13.59 -10.83
C SER A 132 9.85 12.41 -11.13
N ASN A 133 9.33 12.47 -12.34
CA ASN A 133 8.76 11.38 -13.13
C ASN A 133 9.82 10.29 -13.35
N TRP A 134 10.27 9.62 -12.29
CA TRP A 134 10.86 8.29 -12.39
C TRP A 134 9.82 7.34 -11.86
N MET A 135 9.53 6.30 -12.64
CA MET A 135 8.69 5.17 -12.32
C MET A 135 8.85 4.77 -10.84
N VAL A 136 7.97 5.28 -9.96
CA VAL A 136 8.13 5.06 -8.53
C VAL A 136 7.57 3.68 -8.24
N ASP A 137 8.47 2.72 -8.07
CA ASP A 137 8.11 1.40 -7.58
C ASP A 137 7.51 1.54 -6.18
N ILE A 138 6.23 1.23 -6.04
CA ILE A 138 5.51 1.35 -4.76
C ILE A 138 6.16 0.48 -3.67
N ASN A 139 6.78 -0.65 -4.02
CA ASN A 139 7.55 -1.43 -3.06
C ASN A 139 8.72 -0.61 -2.48
N SER A 140 9.42 0.16 -3.33
CA SER A 140 10.50 1.03 -2.90
C SER A 140 10.02 2.16 -1.98
N ILE A 141 8.81 2.69 -2.20
CA ILE A 141 8.19 3.69 -1.30
C ILE A 141 7.86 3.06 0.07
N ILE A 142 7.20 1.89 0.07
CA ILE A 142 6.88 1.13 1.29
C ILE A 142 8.16 0.84 2.09
N ALA A 143 9.20 0.36 1.40
CA ALA A 143 10.49 0.06 2.03
C ALA A 143 11.14 1.30 2.65
N LYS A 144 11.13 2.46 1.97
CA LYS A 144 11.67 3.73 2.47
C LYS A 144 10.88 4.26 3.66
N HIS A 145 9.55 4.16 3.63
CA HIS A 145 8.70 4.58 4.74
C HIS A 145 9.03 3.77 6.02
N ARG A 146 9.19 2.45 5.89
CA ARG A 146 9.55 1.57 7.01
C ARG A 146 10.90 1.93 7.64
N THR A 147 11.92 2.23 6.83
CA THR A 147 13.25 2.60 7.36
C THR A 147 13.23 3.96 8.04
N SER A 148 12.36 4.88 7.60
CA SER A 148 12.13 6.17 8.27
C SER A 148 11.52 5.99 9.66
N HIS A 149 10.53 5.10 9.82
CA HIS A 149 9.99 4.76 11.14
C HIS A 149 11.01 4.11 12.07
N HIS A 150 11.87 3.22 11.54
CA HIS A 150 12.97 2.64 12.33
C HIS A 150 13.98 3.71 12.77
N HIS A 151 14.26 4.72 11.94
CA HIS A 151 15.11 5.85 12.33
C HIS A 151 14.44 6.78 13.36
N ARG A 152 13.13 7.05 13.24
CA ARG A 152 12.38 7.80 14.25
C ARG A 152 12.38 7.07 15.61
N SER A 153 12.22 5.74 15.61
CA SER A 153 12.29 4.96 16.86
C SER A 153 13.70 4.96 17.48
N ALA A 154 14.77 4.89 16.67
CA ALA A 154 16.15 4.96 17.16
C ALA A 154 16.56 6.34 17.71
N LEU A 155 16.02 7.43 17.14
CA LEU A 155 16.24 8.80 17.66
C LEU A 155 15.46 9.07 18.96
N GLN A 156 14.37 8.35 19.20
CA GLN A 156 13.61 8.44 20.45
C GLN A 156 14.31 7.71 21.61
N GLU A 157 15.10 6.66 21.33
CA GLU A 157 15.92 5.97 22.35
C GLU A 157 17.17 6.77 22.75
N LEU A 158 17.72 7.61 21.87
CA LEU A 158 18.87 8.48 22.19
C LEU A 158 18.52 9.72 23.04
N SER A 159 17.23 9.96 23.31
CA SER A 159 16.78 11.08 24.17
C SER A 159 16.45 10.66 25.62
N THR A 160 16.54 9.38 25.97
CA THR A 160 16.27 8.89 27.35
C THR A 160 17.51 8.67 28.22
N GLU A 161 18.74 8.89 27.73
CA GLU A 161 19.97 8.67 28.52
C GLU A 161 20.67 9.93 29.05
N LYS A 162 20.09 11.14 28.93
CA LYS A 162 20.60 12.33 29.63
C LYS A 162 19.63 12.86 30.68
N GLY A 163 19.40 12.03 31.68
CA GLY A 163 18.79 12.47 32.92
C GLY A 163 18.95 11.44 34.02
N TYR A 164 20.09 11.44 34.72
CA TYR A 164 20.20 11.27 36.18
C TYR A 164 21.67 11.30 36.60
N GLY A 165 22.00 12.19 37.54
CA GLY A 165 23.32 12.19 38.19
C GLY A 165 23.79 13.59 38.59
N LYS A 166 23.40 14.00 39.80
CA LYS A 166 23.82 15.22 40.49
C LYS A 166 25.33 15.29 40.70
#